data_AF-A0A2D8MHL8-F1
#
_entry.id   AF-A0A2D8MHL8-F1
#
_cell.length_a   1.000
_cell.length_b   1.000
_cell.length_c   1.000
_cell.angle_alpha   90.00
_cell.angle_beta   90.00
_cell.angle_gamma   90.00
#
_symmetry.space_group_name_H-M   'P 1'
#
loop_
_entity.id
_entity.type
_entity.pdbx_description
1 polymer ?
#
loop_
_entity_poly.entity_id
_entity_poly.type
_entity_poly.pdbx_seq_one_letter_code
_entity_poly.pdbx_strand_id
1 'polypeptide(L)'
;MKLKEFDLEKFEQRVVASPGICIYCGITLPPEELTDEHVIPYALGHNTLIFEKSSCKQCAEIIQPYEQAVLRQQLGDFRLKVDAPSRTKKRNRPTTVTLPFVEIDGEGRLIRDLGTRTFPLAEAPLVLNLWTLPEAGIMRGDLDGSDLRGRPWSFADHTRADEINRQIAAETGAIHVAMKVGEVNRDYFLRFLAKTAHAYATADLGLDGFTPFLNDLILNQAHDLTKFVGGTLPLQRSATNADTVLMSIGTARDLVAVLFQFYPSLKSPAYAIIVGAMNEHTEARLVALAEQYS
;
A
#
# COMPACT_ATOMS: atom_id res chain seq x y z
N MET A 1 1.35 6.87 20.40
CA MET A 1 0.83 6.59 19.04
C MET A 1 -0.59 6.06 19.17
N LYS A 2 -1.58 6.66 18.49
CA LYS A 2 -2.95 6.13 18.46
C LYS A 2 -3.22 5.44 17.13
N LEU A 3 -3.63 4.17 17.20
CA LEU A 3 -4.00 3.38 16.04
C LEU A 3 -5.39 3.77 15.55
N LYS A 4 -5.49 4.16 14.28
CA LYS A 4 -6.75 4.32 13.55
C LYS A 4 -7.03 3.07 12.72
N GLU A 5 -8.24 2.57 12.86
CA GLU A 5 -8.77 1.44 12.09
C GLU A 5 -9.71 2.00 11.04
N PHE A 6 -9.38 1.77 9.77
CA PHE A 6 -10.23 2.11 8.64
C PHE A 6 -10.89 0.84 8.13
N ASP A 7 -12.19 0.74 8.39
CA ASP A 7 -13.05 -0.31 7.87
C ASP A 7 -13.45 0.05 6.43
N LEU A 8 -12.91 -0.70 5.46
CA LEU A 8 -13.09 -0.40 4.04
C LEU A 8 -14.48 -0.77 3.54
N GLU A 9 -15.24 -1.60 4.26
CA GLU A 9 -16.61 -1.99 3.88
C GLU A 9 -17.65 -0.96 4.32
N LYS A 10 -17.39 -0.25 5.43
CA LYS A 10 -18.32 0.77 5.93
C LYS A 10 -18.33 2.04 5.10
N PHE A 11 -17.30 2.25 4.26
CA PHE A 11 -17.12 3.46 3.46
C PHE A 11 -17.27 4.76 4.29
N GLU A 12 -16.84 4.73 5.55
CA GLU A 12 -16.87 5.91 6.43
C GLU A 12 -16.03 7.02 5.80
N GLN A 13 -16.67 8.11 5.39
CA GLN A 13 -16.01 9.20 4.68
C GLN A 13 -15.49 10.25 5.66
N ARG A 14 -14.17 10.34 5.79
CA ARG A 14 -13.49 11.47 6.42
C ARG A 14 -13.00 12.42 5.33
N VAL A 15 -13.47 13.67 5.40
CA VAL A 15 -13.05 14.75 4.50
C VAL A 15 -12.19 15.73 5.27
N VAL A 16 -11.00 16.02 4.75
CA VAL A 16 -10.09 17.02 5.28
C VAL A 16 -10.14 18.24 4.37
N ALA A 17 -10.43 19.41 4.97
CA ALA A 17 -10.59 20.66 4.25
C ALA A 17 -9.30 21.06 3.52
N SER A 18 -9.45 21.73 2.37
CA SER A 18 -8.31 22.16 1.57
C SER A 18 -7.34 23.06 2.32
N PRO A 19 -6.02 22.84 2.16
CA PRO A 19 -5.01 23.74 2.70
C PRO A 19 -4.72 24.92 1.76
N GLY A 20 -5.34 24.99 0.57
CA GLY A 20 -5.10 26.04 -0.43
C GLY A 20 -3.76 25.92 -1.18
N ILE A 21 -3.04 24.82 -0.99
CA ILE A 21 -1.67 24.60 -1.48
C ILE A 21 -1.46 23.12 -1.77
N CYS A 22 -0.62 22.80 -2.77
CA CYS A 22 -0.28 21.40 -3.06
C CYS A 22 0.59 20.80 -1.94
N ILE A 23 0.16 19.69 -1.34
CA ILE A 23 0.87 19.02 -0.24
C ILE A 23 2.18 18.34 -0.67
N TYR A 24 2.41 18.19 -1.98
CA TYR A 24 3.59 17.54 -2.54
C TYR A 24 4.63 18.53 -3.06
N CYS A 25 4.25 19.56 -3.80
CA CYS A 25 5.21 20.54 -4.33
C CYS A 25 5.24 21.86 -3.55
N GLY A 26 4.30 22.09 -2.63
CA GLY A 26 4.22 23.34 -1.86
C GLY A 26 3.81 24.56 -2.69
N ILE A 27 3.38 24.38 -3.94
CA ILE A 27 2.94 25.50 -4.78
C ILE A 27 1.49 25.85 -4.41
N THR A 28 1.26 27.12 -4.08
CA THR A 28 -0.09 27.69 -3.89
C THR A 28 -0.74 27.90 -5.24
N LEU A 29 -1.94 27.38 -5.43
CA LEU A 29 -2.67 27.44 -6.69
C LEU A 29 -4.16 27.75 -6.42
N PRO A 30 -4.89 28.30 -7.40
CA PRO A 30 -6.34 28.41 -7.32
C PRO A 30 -7.02 27.04 -7.12
N PRO A 31 -8.14 26.96 -6.38
CA PRO A 31 -8.83 25.68 -6.10
C PRO A 31 -9.24 24.85 -7.33
N GLU A 32 -9.46 25.49 -8.48
CA GLU A 32 -9.78 24.86 -9.76
C GLU A 32 -8.58 24.14 -10.43
N GLU A 33 -7.36 24.48 -10.01
CA GLU A 33 -6.12 23.83 -10.42
C GLU A 33 -5.67 22.74 -9.45
N LEU A 34 -6.31 22.67 -8.29
CA LEU A 34 -6.14 21.63 -7.29
C LEU A 34 -7.18 20.51 -7.50
N THR A 35 -6.75 19.28 -7.21
CA THR A 35 -7.54 18.07 -7.22
C THR A 35 -7.64 17.50 -5.82
N ASP A 36 -8.67 16.71 -5.58
CA ASP A 36 -8.82 15.98 -4.32
C ASP A 36 -7.80 14.84 -4.27
N GLU A 37 -7.22 14.64 -3.09
CA GLU A 37 -6.24 13.60 -2.84
C GLU A 37 -6.87 12.48 -2.01
N HIS A 38 -6.85 11.27 -2.55
CA HIS A 38 -7.25 10.07 -1.83
C HIS A 38 -6.05 9.59 -1.00
N VAL A 39 -6.07 9.88 0.30
CA VAL A 39 -5.01 9.46 1.23
C VAL A 39 -4.90 7.94 1.21
N ILE A 40 -6.03 7.26 1.48
CA ILE A 40 -6.19 5.84 1.12
C ILE A 40 -6.76 5.83 -0.30
N PRO A 41 -6.09 5.20 -1.27
CA PRO A 41 -6.52 5.23 -2.67
C PRO A 41 -7.95 4.74 -2.82
N TYR A 42 -8.72 5.41 -3.69
CA TYR A 42 -10.11 5.05 -3.97
C TYR A 42 -10.30 3.58 -4.29
N ALA A 43 -9.36 3.03 -5.04
CA ALA A 43 -9.28 1.64 -5.43
C ALA A 43 -9.33 0.62 -4.28
N LEU A 44 -8.94 1.02 -3.07
CA LEU A 44 -8.89 0.18 -1.87
C LEU A 44 -10.00 0.56 -0.89
N GLY A 45 -10.21 1.85 -0.65
CA GLY A 45 -11.11 2.36 0.39
C GLY A 45 -12.14 3.37 -0.06
N HIS A 46 -12.49 3.44 -1.35
CA HIS A 46 -13.49 4.39 -1.85
C HIS A 46 -13.16 5.85 -1.47
N ASN A 47 -14.02 6.52 -0.71
CA ASN A 47 -13.81 7.88 -0.24
C ASN A 47 -13.50 7.93 1.26
N THR A 48 -12.91 6.85 1.81
CA THR A 48 -12.71 6.72 3.26
C THR A 48 -11.91 7.86 3.87
N LEU A 49 -10.86 8.34 3.18
CA LEU A 49 -10.10 9.51 3.61
C LEU A 49 -9.70 10.35 2.41
N ILE A 50 -10.36 11.49 2.26
CA ILE A 50 -10.13 12.46 1.19
C ILE A 50 -9.58 13.75 1.78
N PHE A 51 -8.57 14.29 1.12
CA PHE A 51 -8.05 15.62 1.35
C PHE A 51 -8.48 16.51 0.17
N GLU A 52 -9.41 17.43 0.42
CA GLU A 52 -10.00 18.23 -0.65
C GLU A 52 -8.98 19.19 -1.23
N LYS A 53 -8.93 19.30 -2.57
CA LYS A 53 -8.13 20.31 -3.26
C LYS A 53 -6.73 20.47 -2.68
N SER A 54 -5.99 19.37 -2.53
CA SER A 54 -4.71 19.34 -1.82
C SER A 54 -3.55 18.87 -2.69
N SER A 55 -3.81 18.47 -3.94
CA SER A 55 -2.79 18.04 -4.90
C SER A 55 -2.96 18.82 -6.21
N CYS A 56 -1.87 19.32 -6.81
CA CYS A 56 -1.97 19.97 -8.12
C CYS A 56 -2.00 18.91 -9.24
N LYS A 57 -2.55 19.29 -10.40
CA LYS A 57 -2.64 18.40 -11.57
C LYS A 57 -1.29 17.81 -11.98
N GLN A 58 -0.22 18.61 -11.95
CA GLN A 58 1.13 18.17 -12.30
C GLN A 58 1.65 17.08 -11.36
N CYS A 59 1.48 17.25 -10.04
CA CYS A 59 1.87 16.22 -9.07
C CYS A 59 1.01 14.96 -9.24
N ALA A 60 -0.29 15.11 -9.43
CA ALA A 60 -1.19 13.99 -9.67
C ALA A 60 -0.78 13.18 -10.93
N GLU A 61 -0.38 13.84 -12.01
CA GLU A 61 0.11 13.21 -13.24
C GLU A 61 1.40 12.41 -13.04
N ILE A 62 2.30 12.88 -12.15
CA ILE A 62 3.52 12.14 -11.78
C ILE A 62 3.20 10.93 -10.90
N ILE A 63 2.24 11.07 -9.98
CA ILE A 63 1.89 10.06 -8.98
C ILE A 63 1.08 8.91 -9.59
N GLN A 64 0.13 9.24 -10.47
CA GLN A 64 -0.86 8.31 -10.99
C GLN A 64 -0.26 7.05 -11.66
N PRO A 65 0.81 7.11 -12.47
CA PRO A 65 1.34 5.92 -13.15
C PRO A 65 1.79 4.81 -12.19
N TYR A 66 2.58 5.15 -11.16
CA TYR A 66 3.08 4.13 -10.23
C TYR A 66 1.97 3.65 -9.27
N GLU A 67 1.05 4.54 -8.89
CA GLU A 67 -0.11 4.16 -8.08
C GLU A 67 -1.02 3.18 -8.86
N GLN A 68 -1.29 3.45 -10.14
CA GLN A 68 -2.08 2.54 -10.97
C GLN A 68 -1.36 1.21 -11.23
N ALA A 69 -0.03 1.21 -11.35
CA ALA A 69 0.73 -0.04 -11.46
C ALA A 69 0.54 -0.92 -10.21
N VAL A 70 0.66 -0.36 -9.01
CA VAL A 70 0.38 -1.08 -7.75
C VAL A 70 -1.07 -1.56 -7.71
N LEU A 71 -2.03 -0.67 -7.98
CA LEU A 71 -3.45 -0.98 -7.80
C LEU A 71 -4.00 -1.94 -8.86
N ARG A 72 -3.48 -1.93 -10.09
CA ARG A 72 -3.97 -2.77 -11.19
C ARG A 72 -3.14 -4.02 -11.42
N GLN A 73 -1.82 -3.93 -11.32
CA GLN A 73 -0.93 -5.03 -11.68
C GLN A 73 -0.61 -5.88 -10.45
N GLN A 74 -0.27 -5.26 -9.31
CA GLN A 74 0.06 -5.98 -8.08
C GLN A 74 -1.19 -6.40 -7.28
N LEU A 75 -2.16 -5.49 -7.12
CA LEU A 75 -3.35 -5.71 -6.30
C LEU A 75 -4.62 -5.98 -7.12
N GLY A 76 -4.53 -6.04 -8.45
CA GLY A 76 -5.71 -6.09 -9.34
C GLY A 76 -6.62 -7.29 -9.07
N ASP A 77 -6.09 -8.50 -9.14
CA ASP A 77 -6.86 -9.73 -8.95
C ASP A 77 -7.39 -9.85 -7.51
N PHE A 78 -6.56 -9.48 -6.54
CA PHE A 78 -6.97 -9.40 -5.13
C PHE A 78 -8.19 -8.48 -4.97
N ARG A 79 -8.10 -7.25 -5.51
CA ARG A 79 -9.17 -6.25 -5.45
C ARG A 79 -10.45 -6.72 -6.14
N LEU A 80 -10.34 -7.48 -7.22
CA LEU A 80 -11.50 -8.10 -7.86
C LEU A 80 -12.13 -9.14 -6.92
N LYS A 81 -11.34 -9.99 -6.27
CA LYS A 81 -11.82 -11.04 -5.36
C LYS A 81 -12.52 -10.51 -4.12
N VAL A 82 -12.08 -9.38 -3.57
CA VAL A 82 -12.70 -8.73 -2.39
C VAL A 82 -13.75 -7.66 -2.77
N ASP A 83 -14.20 -7.65 -4.03
CA ASP A 83 -15.15 -6.66 -4.60
C ASP A 83 -14.78 -5.19 -4.28
N ALA A 84 -13.48 -4.89 -4.24
CA ALA A 84 -12.97 -3.57 -3.88
C ALA A 84 -13.53 -2.46 -4.82
N PRO A 85 -13.53 -1.20 -4.37
CA PRO A 85 -14.10 -0.12 -5.15
C PRO A 85 -13.45 0.05 -6.52
N SER A 86 -14.30 0.31 -7.51
CA SER A 86 -13.90 0.55 -8.89
C SER A 86 -14.84 1.55 -9.54
N ARG A 87 -14.29 2.43 -10.37
CA ARG A 87 -15.05 3.34 -11.22
C ARG A 87 -15.67 2.63 -12.42
N THR A 88 -15.20 1.41 -12.74
CA THR A 88 -15.79 0.57 -13.78
C THR A 88 -17.16 0.08 -13.31
N LYS A 89 -18.20 0.31 -14.14
CA LYS A 89 -19.57 -0.17 -13.89
C LYS A 89 -19.57 -1.67 -13.60
N LYS A 90 -20.34 -2.12 -12.61
CA LYS A 90 -20.35 -3.52 -12.13
C LYS A 90 -20.49 -4.55 -13.27
N ARG A 91 -21.41 -4.30 -14.21
CA ARG A 91 -21.63 -5.15 -15.41
C ARG A 91 -20.43 -5.28 -16.36
N ASN A 92 -19.48 -4.35 -16.28
CA ASN A 92 -18.27 -4.31 -17.12
C ASN A 92 -17.02 -4.73 -16.33
N ARG A 93 -17.15 -5.11 -15.05
CA ARG A 93 -16.01 -5.62 -14.27
C ARG A 93 -15.62 -7.00 -14.79
N PRO A 94 -14.31 -7.32 -14.86
CA PRO A 94 -13.86 -8.66 -15.22
C PRO A 94 -14.50 -9.72 -14.31
N THR A 95 -15.05 -10.77 -14.91
CA THR A 95 -15.64 -11.92 -14.21
C THR A 95 -14.70 -13.13 -14.19
N THR A 96 -13.50 -12.97 -14.74
CA THR A 96 -12.47 -14.00 -14.84
C THR A 96 -11.10 -13.41 -14.53
N VAL A 97 -10.19 -14.25 -14.05
CA VAL A 97 -8.77 -13.91 -13.85
C VAL A 97 -7.89 -14.89 -14.63
N THR A 98 -6.73 -14.43 -15.07
CA THR A 98 -5.76 -15.24 -15.81
C THR A 98 -4.52 -15.46 -14.94
N LEU A 99 -4.29 -16.71 -14.55
CA LEU A 99 -3.22 -17.08 -13.63
C LEU A 99 -2.10 -17.81 -14.38
N PRO A 100 -0.83 -17.38 -14.24
CA PRO A 100 0.31 -18.11 -14.79
C PRO A 100 0.76 -19.24 -13.87
N PHE A 101 1.23 -20.34 -14.47
CA PHE A 101 1.73 -21.52 -13.77
C PHE A 101 3.12 -21.89 -14.24
N VAL A 102 3.91 -22.43 -13.33
CA VAL A 102 5.28 -22.87 -13.58
C VAL A 102 5.54 -24.21 -12.92
N GLU A 103 6.46 -24.98 -13.48
CA GLU A 103 7.05 -26.13 -12.82
C GLU A 103 8.32 -25.70 -12.09
N ILE A 104 8.49 -26.16 -10.86
CA ILE A 104 9.64 -25.85 -10.00
C ILE A 104 10.38 -27.12 -9.55
N ASP A 105 11.64 -27.00 -9.16
CA ASP A 105 12.38 -28.08 -8.50
C ASP A 105 12.08 -28.16 -6.99
N GLY A 106 12.72 -29.11 -6.29
CA GLY A 106 12.57 -29.29 -4.84
C GLY A 106 13.07 -28.08 -4.03
N GLU A 107 13.87 -27.21 -4.64
CA GLU A 107 14.40 -25.97 -4.07
C GLU A 107 13.57 -24.73 -4.48
N GLY A 108 12.47 -24.92 -5.22
CA GLY A 108 11.58 -23.84 -5.67
C GLY A 108 12.09 -23.04 -6.87
N ARG A 109 13.11 -23.51 -7.59
CA ARG A 109 13.64 -22.86 -8.78
C ARG A 109 12.82 -23.24 -10.00
N LEU A 110 12.61 -22.26 -10.89
CA LEU A 110 11.88 -22.45 -12.13
C LEU A 110 12.54 -23.51 -13.02
N ILE A 111 11.79 -24.56 -13.37
CA ILE A 111 12.15 -25.55 -14.38
C ILE A 111 11.62 -25.13 -15.75
N ARG A 112 10.31 -24.86 -15.85
CA ARG A 112 9.66 -24.41 -17.09
C ARG A 112 8.34 -23.69 -16.86
N ASP A 113 7.94 -22.91 -17.85
CA ASP A 113 6.62 -22.27 -17.92
C ASP A 113 5.54 -23.29 -18.33
N LEU A 114 4.40 -23.30 -17.63
CA LEU A 114 3.24 -24.18 -17.90
C LEU A 114 2.07 -23.41 -18.54
N GLY A 115 2.31 -22.15 -18.90
CA GLY A 115 1.37 -21.23 -19.50
C GLY A 115 0.42 -20.62 -18.49
N THR A 116 -0.65 -20.02 -19.02
CA THR A 116 -1.70 -19.39 -18.24
C THR A 116 -2.99 -20.20 -18.30
N ARG A 117 -3.84 -20.05 -17.28
CA ARG A 117 -5.21 -20.55 -17.28
C ARG A 117 -6.16 -19.45 -16.84
N THR A 118 -7.33 -19.41 -17.46
CA THR A 118 -8.39 -18.46 -17.12
C THR A 118 -9.42 -19.16 -16.24
N PHE A 119 -9.74 -18.56 -15.09
CA PHE A 119 -10.74 -19.07 -14.15
C PHE A 119 -11.85 -18.05 -13.97
N PRO A 120 -13.11 -18.49 -13.77
CA PRO A 120 -14.13 -17.64 -13.17
C PRO A 120 -13.62 -17.03 -11.85
N LEU A 121 -13.89 -15.75 -11.62
CA LEU A 121 -13.41 -15.03 -10.44
C LEU A 121 -13.83 -15.71 -9.11
N ALA A 122 -15.04 -16.28 -9.08
CA ALA A 122 -15.54 -17.03 -7.93
C ALA A 122 -14.68 -18.27 -7.61
N GLU A 123 -14.10 -18.89 -8.64
CA GLU A 123 -13.32 -20.13 -8.56
C GLU A 123 -11.82 -19.89 -8.45
N ALA A 124 -11.33 -18.67 -8.62
CA ALA A 124 -9.92 -18.34 -8.43
C ALA A 124 -9.55 -18.25 -6.94
N PRO A 125 -8.30 -18.61 -6.56
CA PRO A 125 -7.84 -18.47 -5.19
C PRO A 125 -7.73 -16.98 -4.80
N LEU A 126 -7.97 -16.66 -3.54
CA LEU A 126 -7.65 -15.33 -3.01
C LEU A 126 -6.14 -15.23 -2.82
N VAL A 127 -5.50 -14.26 -3.46
CA VAL A 127 -4.04 -14.05 -3.38
C VAL A 127 -3.75 -12.58 -3.14
N LEU A 128 -2.93 -12.26 -2.13
CA LEU A 128 -2.46 -10.90 -1.85
C LEU A 128 -0.94 -10.86 -1.87
N ASN A 129 -0.37 -9.91 -2.61
CA ASN A 129 1.08 -9.77 -2.79
C ASN A 129 1.58 -8.43 -2.33
N LEU A 130 2.55 -8.49 -1.43
CA LEU A 130 3.16 -7.34 -0.77
C LEU A 130 4.68 -7.58 -0.62
N TRP A 131 5.33 -6.73 0.16
CA TRP A 131 6.75 -6.86 0.48
C TRP A 131 6.96 -6.93 1.98
N THR A 132 7.74 -7.91 2.44
CA THR A 132 8.35 -7.82 3.76
C THR A 132 9.60 -6.97 3.64
N LEU A 133 9.67 -5.89 4.40
CA LEU A 133 10.80 -4.94 4.36
C LEU A 133 11.60 -5.00 5.67
N PRO A 134 12.92 -4.78 5.62
CA PRO A 134 13.67 -4.44 6.82
C PRO A 134 13.24 -3.07 7.35
N GLU A 135 13.60 -2.74 8.58
CA GLU A 135 13.40 -1.40 9.14
C GLU A 135 14.05 -0.31 8.24
N ALA A 136 13.44 0.87 8.21
CA ALA A 136 13.87 1.99 7.37
C ALA A 136 15.33 2.37 7.65
N GLY A 137 16.11 2.66 6.60
CA GLY A 137 17.55 2.90 6.72
C GLY A 137 17.92 4.00 7.73
N ILE A 138 17.14 5.09 7.77
CA ILE A 138 17.36 6.20 8.70
C ILE A 138 17.22 5.81 10.18
N MET A 139 16.49 4.72 10.48
CA MET A 139 16.32 4.21 11.84
C MET A 139 17.44 3.24 12.25
N ARG A 140 18.02 2.54 11.27
CA ARG A 140 19.00 1.47 11.49
C ARG A 140 20.44 1.93 11.71
N GLY A 141 20.78 3.17 11.38
CA GLY A 141 22.17 3.65 11.34
C GLY A 141 22.99 2.99 10.22
N ASP A 142 24.28 3.35 10.12
CA ASP A 142 25.23 2.77 9.16
C ASP A 142 25.54 1.31 9.52
N LEU A 143 24.64 0.40 9.16
CA LEU A 143 24.90 -1.04 9.16
C LEU A 143 25.25 -1.46 7.73
N ASP A 144 26.54 -1.39 7.44
CA ASP A 144 27.13 -1.92 6.21
C ASP A 144 26.76 -3.39 6.03
N GLY A 145 26.15 -3.72 4.89
CA GLY A 145 26.04 -5.09 4.39
C GLY A 145 24.71 -5.83 4.58
N SER A 146 23.69 -5.24 5.22
CA SER A 146 22.37 -5.90 5.27
C SER A 146 21.61 -5.78 3.95
N ASP A 147 20.88 -6.83 3.56
CA ASP A 147 19.94 -6.78 2.43
C ASP A 147 18.79 -5.78 2.70
N LEU A 148 18.91 -4.57 2.14
CA LEU A 148 17.89 -3.52 2.19
C LEU A 148 16.73 -3.77 1.23
N ARG A 149 16.78 -4.83 0.41
CA ARG A 149 15.75 -5.07 -0.61
C ARG A 149 14.45 -5.58 0.00
N GLY A 150 14.52 -6.27 1.13
CA GLY A 150 13.36 -7.01 1.62
C GLY A 150 13.01 -8.18 0.68
N ARG A 151 11.88 -8.82 0.93
CA ARG A 151 11.48 -10.06 0.26
C ARG A 151 10.01 -9.98 -0.17
N PRO A 152 9.63 -10.55 -1.32
CA PRO A 152 8.23 -10.73 -1.66
C PRO A 152 7.50 -11.46 -0.54
N TRP A 153 6.28 -11.02 -0.25
CA TRP A 153 5.38 -11.68 0.69
C TRP A 153 4.05 -11.92 -0.01
N SER A 154 3.51 -13.12 0.17
CA SER A 154 2.22 -13.50 -0.41
C SER A 154 1.36 -14.21 0.62
N PHE A 155 0.08 -13.83 0.65
CA PHE A 155 -0.98 -14.68 1.16
C PHE A 155 -1.64 -15.39 -0.01
N ALA A 156 -1.97 -16.66 0.15
CA ALA A 156 -2.80 -17.40 -0.79
C ALA A 156 -3.77 -18.31 -0.01
N ASP A 157 -5.00 -18.42 -0.50
CA ASP A 157 -5.89 -19.51 -0.11
C ASP A 157 -5.30 -20.84 -0.59
N HIS A 158 -4.56 -21.50 0.31
CA HIS A 158 -3.82 -22.72 0.01
C HIS A 158 -4.74 -23.87 -0.40
N THR A 159 -5.94 -23.98 0.19
CA THR A 159 -6.88 -25.05 -0.18
C THR A 159 -7.22 -24.95 -1.66
N ARG A 160 -7.60 -23.76 -2.13
CA ARG A 160 -7.97 -23.57 -3.52
C ARG A 160 -6.77 -23.56 -4.47
N ALA A 161 -5.65 -22.95 -4.06
CA ALA A 161 -4.44 -22.91 -4.86
C ALA A 161 -3.88 -24.32 -5.10
N ASP A 162 -3.85 -25.17 -4.07
CA ASP A 162 -3.31 -26.53 -4.17
C ASP A 162 -4.20 -27.43 -5.03
N GLU A 163 -5.53 -27.26 -4.99
CA GLU A 163 -6.45 -27.95 -5.90
C GLU A 163 -6.15 -27.63 -7.36
N ILE A 164 -6.01 -26.33 -7.68
CA ILE A 164 -5.70 -25.89 -9.03
C ILE A 164 -4.32 -26.40 -9.45
N ASN A 165 -3.29 -26.28 -8.59
CA ASN A 165 -1.95 -26.77 -8.89
C ASN A 165 -1.95 -28.29 -9.17
N ARG A 166 -2.72 -29.08 -8.43
CA ARG A 166 -2.89 -30.53 -8.69
C ARG A 166 -3.57 -30.81 -10.03
N GLN A 167 -4.59 -30.02 -10.38
CA GLN A 167 -5.23 -30.14 -11.69
C GLN A 167 -4.23 -29.87 -12.82
N ILE A 168 -3.46 -28.78 -12.72
CA ILE A 168 -2.44 -28.44 -13.73
C ILE A 168 -1.36 -29.53 -13.78
N ALA A 169 -0.91 -30.04 -12.63
CA ALA A 169 0.06 -31.14 -12.59
C ALA A 169 -0.45 -32.39 -13.34
N ALA A 170 -1.71 -32.76 -13.15
CA ALA A 170 -2.33 -33.89 -13.85
C ALA A 170 -2.46 -33.63 -15.37
N GLU A 171 -2.76 -32.39 -15.78
CA GLU A 171 -2.87 -31.99 -17.19
C GLU A 171 -1.50 -31.96 -17.89
N THR A 172 -0.45 -31.48 -17.22
CA THR A 172 0.86 -31.22 -17.83
C THR A 172 1.90 -32.32 -17.56
N GLY A 173 1.61 -33.25 -16.66
CA GLY A 173 2.56 -34.24 -16.16
C GLY A 173 3.71 -33.63 -15.34
N ALA A 174 3.54 -32.41 -14.85
CA ALA A 174 4.54 -31.73 -14.01
C ALA A 174 4.51 -32.26 -12.58
N ILE A 175 5.67 -32.32 -11.92
CA ILE A 175 5.78 -32.90 -10.57
C ILE A 175 5.45 -31.86 -9.49
N HIS A 176 6.07 -30.68 -9.57
CA HIS A 176 5.84 -29.59 -8.63
C HIS A 176 5.35 -28.36 -9.39
N VAL A 177 4.04 -28.15 -9.37
CA VAL A 177 3.41 -26.98 -9.99
C VAL A 177 3.25 -25.87 -8.95
N ALA A 178 3.67 -24.67 -9.33
CA ALA A 178 3.42 -23.46 -8.58
C ALA A 178 2.67 -22.44 -9.45
N MET A 179 1.70 -21.78 -8.83
CA MET A 179 1.11 -20.57 -9.40
C MET A 179 2.15 -19.45 -9.32
N LYS A 180 2.52 -18.89 -10.47
CA LYS A 180 3.39 -17.71 -10.49
C LYS A 180 2.56 -16.52 -10.07
N VAL A 181 3.05 -15.83 -9.06
CA VAL A 181 2.41 -14.62 -8.58
C VAL A 181 3.09 -13.41 -9.23
N GLY A 182 2.29 -12.44 -9.68
CA GLY A 182 2.72 -11.36 -10.56
C GLY A 182 3.96 -10.60 -10.08
N GLU A 183 4.76 -10.11 -11.03
CA GLU A 183 5.94 -9.31 -10.71
C GLU A 183 5.52 -7.98 -10.06
N VAL A 184 5.92 -7.82 -8.81
CA VAL A 184 5.64 -6.61 -8.06
C VAL A 184 6.77 -5.61 -8.31
N ASN A 185 6.45 -4.46 -8.93
CA ASN A 185 7.39 -3.36 -8.98
C ASN A 185 7.55 -2.76 -7.57
N ARG A 186 8.66 -3.14 -6.93
CA ARG A 186 8.99 -2.76 -5.57
C ARG A 186 9.02 -1.25 -5.38
N ASP A 187 9.71 -0.53 -6.26
CA ASP A 187 9.90 0.91 -6.11
C ASP A 187 8.56 1.65 -6.23
N TYR A 188 7.68 1.19 -7.12
CA TYR A 188 6.32 1.72 -7.22
C TYR A 188 5.52 1.46 -5.93
N PHE A 189 5.65 0.27 -5.34
CA PHE A 189 5.02 -0.05 -4.06
C PHE A 189 5.55 0.82 -2.91
N LEU A 190 6.86 1.02 -2.81
CA LEU A 190 7.46 1.86 -1.76
C LEU A 190 7.07 3.34 -1.94
N ARG A 191 7.05 3.85 -3.17
CA ARG A 191 6.65 5.23 -3.47
C ARG A 191 5.15 5.46 -3.22
N PHE A 192 4.34 4.43 -3.47
CA PHE A 192 2.93 4.39 -3.10
C PHE A 192 2.71 4.47 -1.58
N LEU A 193 3.49 3.72 -0.79
CA LEU A 193 3.46 3.83 0.68
C LEU A 193 3.90 5.23 1.14
N ALA A 194 4.96 5.79 0.55
CA ALA A 194 5.45 7.12 0.86
C ALA A 194 4.37 8.20 0.62
N LYS A 195 3.70 8.15 -0.53
CA LYS A 195 2.60 9.05 -0.88
C LYS A 195 1.44 8.96 0.12
N THR A 196 1.03 7.74 0.44
CA THR A 196 -0.08 7.47 1.38
C THR A 196 0.25 7.99 2.78
N ALA A 197 1.46 7.69 3.26
CA ALA A 197 1.94 8.13 4.57
C ALA A 197 2.06 9.66 4.68
N HIS A 198 2.65 10.31 3.67
CA HIS A 198 2.79 11.77 3.64
C HIS A 198 1.41 12.45 3.66
N ALA A 199 0.50 12.02 2.78
CA ALA A 199 -0.85 12.59 2.73
C ALA A 199 -1.62 12.39 4.04
N TYR A 200 -1.45 11.24 4.69
CA TYR A 200 -2.04 10.96 6.01
C TYR A 200 -1.46 11.84 7.11
N ALA A 201 -0.13 12.01 7.13
CA ALA A 201 0.54 12.88 8.08
C ALA A 201 0.10 14.33 7.90
N THR A 202 0.02 14.83 6.67
CA THR A 202 -0.47 16.18 6.39
C THR A 202 -1.95 16.35 6.75
N ALA A 203 -2.77 15.32 6.55
CA ALA A 203 -4.19 15.34 6.92
C ALA A 203 -4.43 15.42 8.43
N ASP A 204 -3.56 14.80 9.24
CA ASP A 204 -3.69 14.78 10.70
C ASP A 204 -2.90 15.90 11.39
N LEU A 205 -1.70 16.21 10.89
CA LEU A 205 -0.80 17.18 11.49
C LEU A 205 -0.78 18.50 10.73
N GLY A 206 -1.44 18.69 9.60
CA GLY A 206 -1.30 19.88 8.77
C GLY A 206 0.03 19.97 8.01
N LEU A 207 0.13 20.92 7.08
CA LEU A 207 1.28 21.07 6.16
C LEU A 207 2.58 21.46 6.87
N ASP A 208 2.47 22.34 7.86
CA ASP A 208 3.56 22.85 8.70
C ASP A 208 3.74 22.01 9.99
N GLY A 209 3.07 20.85 10.10
CA GLY A 209 3.11 20.03 11.31
C GLY A 209 4.41 19.25 11.50
N PHE A 210 5.24 19.18 10.45
CA PHE A 210 6.53 18.50 10.42
C PHE A 210 7.35 19.03 9.24
N THR A 211 8.66 18.80 9.25
CA THR A 211 9.55 19.11 8.12
C THR A 211 9.65 17.89 7.21
N PRO A 212 9.08 17.91 5.99
CA PRO A 212 8.87 16.68 5.23
C PRO A 212 10.13 16.19 4.51
N PHE A 213 10.25 14.86 4.36
CA PHE A 213 11.36 14.20 3.66
C PHE A 213 10.96 13.55 2.33
N LEU A 214 9.67 13.30 2.12
CA LEU A 214 9.21 12.37 1.09
C LEU A 214 8.87 13.04 -0.24
N ASN A 215 8.86 14.37 -0.35
CA ASN A 215 8.36 15.09 -1.51
C ASN A 215 9.10 14.68 -2.81
N ASP A 216 10.43 14.70 -2.80
CA ASP A 216 11.23 14.33 -3.98
C ASP A 216 11.08 12.86 -4.33
N LEU A 217 10.86 11.99 -3.33
CA LEU A 217 10.52 10.60 -3.57
C LEU A 217 9.14 10.50 -4.22
N ILE A 218 8.11 11.11 -3.66
CA ILE A 218 6.74 11.04 -4.19
C ILE A 218 6.68 11.57 -5.64
N LEU A 219 7.41 12.66 -5.90
CA LEU A 219 7.49 13.29 -7.22
C LEU A 219 8.49 12.61 -8.17
N ASN A 220 9.01 11.43 -7.80
CA ASN A 220 9.92 10.63 -8.61
C ASN A 220 11.20 11.38 -9.05
N GLN A 221 11.68 12.28 -8.21
CA GLN A 221 12.94 13.03 -8.36
C GLN A 221 14.10 12.40 -7.56
N ALA A 222 13.77 11.54 -6.59
CA ALA A 222 14.72 10.74 -5.82
C ALA A 222 14.34 9.24 -5.78
N HIS A 223 15.32 8.40 -5.46
CA HIS A 223 15.21 6.93 -5.54
C HIS A 223 15.64 6.19 -4.27
N ASP A 224 16.09 6.88 -3.23
CA ASP A 224 16.50 6.29 -1.94
C ASP A 224 15.31 5.95 -1.04
N LEU A 225 14.26 5.33 -1.61
CA LEU A 225 13.01 4.97 -0.93
C LEU A 225 13.24 4.17 0.37
N THR A 226 14.22 3.25 0.36
CA THR A 226 14.54 2.38 1.50
C THR A 226 15.12 3.12 2.70
N LYS A 227 15.59 4.37 2.50
CA LYS A 227 16.05 5.22 3.59
C LYS A 227 14.90 5.58 4.53
N PHE A 228 13.69 5.79 3.98
CA PHE A 228 12.54 6.30 4.72
C PHE A 228 11.37 5.32 4.83
N VAL A 229 11.26 4.36 3.90
CA VAL A 229 10.20 3.35 3.88
C VAL A 229 10.78 2.01 4.32
N GLY A 230 10.25 1.46 5.42
CA GLY A 230 10.67 0.17 5.95
C GLY A 230 9.53 -0.65 6.54
N GLY A 231 9.86 -1.85 6.97
CA GLY A 231 8.96 -2.76 7.67
C GLY A 231 8.99 -2.53 9.17
N THR A 232 7.95 -3.00 9.85
CA THR A 232 7.87 -3.04 11.31
C THR A 232 7.08 -4.26 11.76
N LEU A 233 6.99 -4.46 13.06
CA LEU A 233 6.14 -5.50 13.62
C LEU A 233 4.66 -5.20 13.29
N PRO A 234 3.86 -6.23 12.96
CA PRO A 234 2.41 -6.08 12.76
C PRO A 234 1.76 -5.29 13.89
N LEU A 235 0.83 -4.41 13.53
CA LEU A 235 0.12 -3.58 14.50
C LEU A 235 -0.75 -4.51 15.36
N GLN A 236 -0.48 -4.56 16.66
CA GLN A 236 -1.16 -5.46 17.59
C GLN A 236 -2.57 -4.96 17.89
N ARG A 237 -3.51 -5.28 17.00
CA ARG A 237 -4.95 -5.26 17.25
C ARG A 237 -5.58 -6.32 16.35
N SER A 238 -6.46 -7.14 16.91
CA SER A 238 -7.34 -7.99 16.11
C SER A 238 -8.24 -7.05 15.31
N ALA A 239 -7.92 -6.81 14.04
CA ALA A 239 -8.85 -6.09 13.18
C ALA A 239 -10.18 -6.81 13.22
N THR A 240 -11.23 -6.03 13.40
CA THR A 240 -12.56 -6.59 13.62
C THR A 240 -13.15 -7.17 12.34
N ASN A 241 -12.71 -6.65 11.18
CA ASN A 241 -13.19 -7.03 9.86
C ASN A 241 -12.05 -7.47 8.91
N ALA A 242 -12.43 -8.23 7.87
CA ALA A 242 -11.47 -8.77 6.91
C ALA A 242 -10.83 -7.67 6.05
N ASP A 243 -11.61 -6.65 5.68
CA ASP A 243 -11.23 -5.55 4.80
C ASP A 243 -10.88 -4.28 5.60
N THR A 244 -9.79 -4.38 6.35
CA THR A 244 -9.32 -3.29 7.21
C THR A 244 -7.97 -2.74 6.74
N VAL A 245 -7.80 -1.42 6.81
CA VAL A 245 -6.49 -0.76 6.78
C VAL A 245 -6.22 -0.16 8.15
N LEU A 246 -5.04 -0.44 8.70
CA LEU A 246 -4.58 0.12 9.96
C LEU A 246 -3.54 1.21 9.69
N MET A 247 -3.76 2.39 10.25
CA MET A 247 -2.79 3.49 10.17
C MET A 247 -2.61 4.14 11.53
N SER A 248 -1.40 4.60 11.81
CA SER A 248 -1.07 5.28 13.07
C SER A 248 -0.02 6.33 12.80
N ILE A 249 -0.04 7.44 13.53
CA ILE A 249 0.99 8.47 13.45
C ILE A 249 1.56 8.78 14.83
N GLY A 250 2.85 9.07 14.86
CA GLY A 250 3.56 9.49 16.06
C GLY A 250 5.03 9.70 15.76
N THR A 251 5.84 9.62 16.80
CA THR A 251 7.26 9.96 16.73
C THR A 251 8.14 8.76 17.07
N ALA A 252 9.32 8.75 16.46
CA ALA A 252 10.42 7.87 16.81
C ALA A 252 11.70 8.70 16.81
N ARG A 253 12.29 8.93 17.99
CA ARG A 253 13.34 9.96 18.18
C ARG A 253 12.79 11.34 17.79
N ASP A 254 13.54 12.12 17.03
CA ASP A 254 13.21 13.43 16.46
C ASP A 254 12.48 13.34 15.10
N LEU A 255 11.95 12.16 14.75
CA LEU A 255 11.32 11.89 13.47
C LEU A 255 9.82 11.62 13.62
N VAL A 256 9.05 12.02 12.61
CA VAL A 256 7.63 11.69 12.47
C VAL A 256 7.49 10.43 11.62
N ALA A 257 6.75 9.46 12.13
CA ALA A 257 6.53 8.17 11.50
C ALA A 257 5.04 7.87 11.36
N VAL A 258 4.67 7.32 10.21
CA VAL A 258 3.36 6.71 9.96
C VAL A 258 3.52 5.21 9.89
N LEU A 259 2.76 4.49 10.71
CA LEU A 259 2.62 3.04 10.59
C LEU A 259 1.44 2.73 9.69
N PHE A 260 1.60 1.71 8.84
CA PHE A 260 0.64 1.33 7.83
C PHE A 260 0.54 -0.20 7.72
N GLN A 261 -0.67 -0.77 7.69
CA GLN A 261 -0.88 -2.19 7.40
C GLN A 261 -2.17 -2.42 6.61
N PHE A 262 -2.08 -3.17 5.49
CA PHE A 262 -3.21 -3.58 4.65
C PHE A 262 -3.78 -4.93 5.11
N TYR A 263 -5.08 -5.11 5.29
CA TYR A 263 -5.69 -6.44 5.52
C TYR A 263 -4.99 -7.25 6.64
N PRO A 264 -4.88 -6.73 7.87
CA PRO A 264 -4.21 -7.42 8.99
C PRO A 264 -4.81 -8.79 9.31
N SER A 265 -6.08 -9.04 8.96
CA SER A 265 -6.75 -10.35 9.01
C SER A 265 -6.00 -11.44 8.24
N LEU A 266 -5.28 -11.06 7.17
CA LEU A 266 -4.45 -11.93 6.34
C LEU A 266 -3.00 -12.03 6.84
N LYS A 267 -2.70 -11.49 8.03
CA LYS A 267 -1.35 -11.44 8.63
C LYS A 267 -0.31 -10.77 7.71
N SER A 268 -0.75 -9.77 6.96
CA SER A 268 0.10 -8.99 6.07
C SER A 268 1.24 -8.27 6.78
N PRO A 269 2.32 -7.92 6.07
CA PRO A 269 3.38 -7.09 6.62
C PRO A 269 2.87 -5.70 7.00
N ALA A 270 3.40 -5.16 8.10
CA ALA A 270 3.24 -3.76 8.49
C ALA A 270 4.48 -2.95 8.10
N TYR A 271 4.25 -1.67 7.84
CA TYR A 271 5.26 -0.73 7.37
C TYR A 271 5.38 0.44 8.32
N ALA A 272 6.62 0.90 8.51
CA ALA A 272 6.93 2.15 9.17
C ALA A 272 7.53 3.10 8.13
N ILE A 273 6.86 4.22 7.90
CA ILE A 273 7.26 5.23 6.93
C ILE A 273 7.65 6.50 7.68
N ILE A 274 8.90 6.91 7.53
CA ILE A 274 9.42 8.15 8.11
C ILE A 274 9.07 9.31 7.17
N VAL A 275 8.13 10.15 7.58
CA VAL A 275 7.57 11.21 6.74
C VAL A 275 8.34 12.52 6.83
N GLY A 276 9.06 12.74 7.93
CA GLY A 276 9.80 13.98 8.17
C GLY A 276 10.42 14.09 9.55
N ALA A 277 11.08 15.21 9.81
CA ALA A 277 11.56 15.59 11.13
C ALA A 277 10.48 16.33 11.93
N MET A 278 10.54 16.21 13.25
CA MET A 278 9.77 17.06 14.15
C MET A 278 10.20 18.53 13.99
N ASN A 279 9.24 19.44 14.16
CA ASN A 279 9.44 20.89 14.24
C ASN A 279 8.71 21.46 15.46
N GLU A 280 8.71 22.80 15.59
CA GLU A 280 8.08 23.50 16.72
C GLU A 280 6.57 23.25 16.88
N HIS A 281 5.88 22.76 15.83
CA HIS A 281 4.44 22.49 15.87
C HIS A 281 4.10 21.02 16.14
N THR A 282 5.05 20.10 15.92
CA THR A 282 4.75 18.66 15.85
C THR A 282 4.19 18.10 17.15
N GLU A 283 4.83 18.39 18.29
CA GLU A 283 4.44 17.80 19.57
C GLU A 283 3.04 18.24 20.00
N ALA A 284 2.75 19.54 19.89
CA ALA A 284 1.43 20.09 20.22
C ALA A 284 0.31 19.46 19.37
N ARG A 285 0.56 19.23 18.08
CA ARG A 285 -0.42 18.61 17.17
C ARG A 285 -0.65 17.13 17.46
N LEU A 286 0.41 16.40 17.82
CA LEU A 286 0.27 15.00 18.22
C LEU A 286 -0.49 14.83 19.53
N VAL A 287 -0.30 15.74 20.50
CA VAL A 287 -1.06 15.77 21.75
C VAL A 287 -2.54 16.07 21.46
N ALA A 288 -2.84 17.10 20.68
CA ALA A 288 -4.21 17.44 20.29
C ALA A 288 -4.90 16.29 19.54
N LEU A 289 -4.16 15.61 18.65
CA LEU A 289 -4.65 14.42 17.95
C LEU A 289 -4.95 13.29 18.95
N ALA A 290 -4.07 13.05 19.92
CA ALA A 290 -4.30 12.04 20.94
C ALA A 290 -5.57 12.35 21.74
N GLU A 291 -5.80 13.59 22.15
CA GLU A 291 -7.00 14.01 22.87
C GLU A 291 -8.28 13.81 22.06
N GLN A 292 -8.30 14.18 20.78
CA GLN A 292 -9.48 14.05 19.90
C GLN A 292 -9.98 12.61 19.74
N TYR A 293 -9.08 11.62 19.84
CA TYR A 293 -9.41 10.19 19.70
C TYR A 293 -9.39 9.43 21.04
N SER A 294 -9.49 10.13 22.18
CA SER A 294 -9.61 9.53 23.53
C SER A 294 -11.07 9.36 23.90
#